data_AF-A0AAD7UU05-F1
#
_entry.id   AF-A0AAD7UU05-F1
#
_cell.length_a   1.000
_cell.length_b   1.000
_cell.length_c   1.000
_cell.angle_alpha   90.00
_cell.angle_beta   90.00
_cell.angle_gamma   90.00
#
_symmetry.space_group_name_H-M   'P 1'
#
loop_
_entity.id
_entity.type
_entity.pdbx_description
1 polymer ?
#
loop_
_entity_poly.entity_id
_entity_poly.type
_entity_poly.pdbx_seq_one_letter_code
_entity_poly.pdbx_strand_id
1 'polypeptide(L)' 'MITITREQAICMFFYEEFNEENVARLVPKIDSMEDLEICYLNDDPTEPVLMHIQTIHGDPFKFRLYPAQYEPQT' A
#
# COMPACT_ATOMS: atom_id res chain seq x y z
N MET A 1 15.18 -8.15 -2.82
CA MET A 1 14.27 -7.00 -2.60
C MET A 1 12.99 -7.58 -2.06
N ILE A 2 12.50 -7.12 -0.92
CA ILE A 2 11.26 -7.65 -0.35
C ILE A 2 10.11 -7.07 -1.18
N THR A 3 9.21 -7.91 -1.67
CA THR A 3 7.99 -7.45 -2.34
C THR A 3 6.85 -7.55 -1.35
N ILE A 4 6.23 -6.42 -1.03
CA ILE A 4 5.05 -6.32 -0.16
C ILE A 4 3.88 -5.94 -1.07
N THR A 5 2.73 -6.60 -0.92
CA THR A 5 1.52 -6.24 -1.68
C THR A 5 0.82 -5.05 -1.04
N ARG A 6 -0.07 -4.38 -1.79
CA ARG A 6 -0.89 -3.29 -1.23
C ARG A 6 -1.64 -3.71 0.04
N GLU A 7 -2.26 -4.89 0.03
CA GLU A 7 -3.01 -5.42 1.17
C GLU A 7 -2.12 -5.69 2.39
N GLN A 8 -0.94 -6.28 2.16
CA GLN A 8 0.03 -6.52 3.22
C GLN A 8 0.54 -5.19 3.80
N ALA A 9 0.81 -4.20 2.94
CA ALA A 9 1.19 -2.85 3.38
C ALA A 9 0.10 -2.18 4.21
N ILE A 10 -1.18 -2.36 3.86
CA ILE A 10 -2.33 -1.84 4.64
C ILE A 10 -2.35 -2.48 6.03
N CYS A 11 -2.21 -3.80 6.14
CA CYS A 11 -2.09 -4.47 7.44
C CYS A 11 -0.91 -3.91 8.25
N MET A 12 0.26 -3.74 7.63
CA MET A 12 1.44 -3.16 8.27
C MET A 12 1.21 -1.72 8.77
N PHE A 13 0.55 -0.88 7.97
CA PHE A 13 0.22 0.50 8.34
C PHE A 13 -0.68 0.59 9.57
N PHE A 14 -1.62 -0.34 9.72
CA PHE A 14 -2.48 -0.44 10.91
C PHE A 14 -1.85 -1.25 12.06
N TYR A 15 -0.61 -1.73 11.91
CA TYR A 15 0.08 -2.62 12.86
C TYR A 15 -0.69 -3.91 13.17
N GLU A 16 -1.35 -4.46 12.16
CA GLU A 16 -2.13 -5.69 12.26
C GLU A 16 -1.49 -6.82 11.45
N GLU A 17 -1.73 -8.07 11.86
CA GLU A 17 -1.23 -9.23 11.11
C GLU A 17 -1.86 -9.31 9.72
N PHE A 18 -1.08 -9.80 8.75
CA PHE A 18 -1.56 -10.05 7.41
C PHE A 18 -2.36 -11.36 7.37
N ASN A 19 -3.68 -11.23 7.31
CA ASN A 19 -4.64 -12.32 7.14
C ASN A 19 -5.92 -11.80 6.43
N GLU A 20 -6.75 -12.72 5.93
CA GLU A 20 -7.94 -12.39 5.13
C GLU A 20 -8.96 -11.51 5.89
N GLU A 21 -9.16 -11.76 7.18
CA GLU A 21 -10.09 -11.01 8.03
C GLU A 21 -9.67 -9.53 8.14
N ASN A 22 -8.39 -9.30 8.41
CA ASN A 22 -7.83 -7.96 8.51
C ASN A 22 -7.85 -7.24 7.17
N VAL A 23 -7.50 -7.92 6.08
CA VAL A 23 -7.56 -7.33 4.73
C VAL A 23 -8.99 -6.89 4.39
N ALA A 24 -9.98 -7.76 4.61
CA ALA A 24 -11.39 -7.46 4.33
C ALA A 24 -11.93 -6.25 5.12
N ARG A 25 -11.40 -6.02 6.33
CA ARG A 25 -11.79 -4.87 7.17
C ARG A 25 -10.99 -3.61 6.89
N LEU A 26 -9.70 -3.72 6.55
CA LEU A 26 -8.78 -2.59 6.46
C LEU A 26 -8.70 -1.98 5.07
N VAL A 27 -8.76 -2.78 4.00
CA VAL A 27 -8.74 -2.28 2.62
C VAL A 27 -9.85 -1.25 2.36
N PRO A 28 -11.13 -1.51 2.72
CA PRO A 28 -12.19 -0.53 2.52
C PRO A 28 -11.97 0.78 3.29
N LYS A 29 -11.22 0.77 4.41
CA LYS A 29 -10.92 2.00 5.15
C LYS A 29 -10.05 2.93 4.32
N ILE A 30 -9.02 2.39 3.66
CA ILE A 30 -8.17 3.18 2.77
C ILE A 30 -8.95 3.58 1.52
N ASP A 31 -9.66 2.65 0.90
CA ASP A 31 -10.42 2.93 -0.34
C ASP A 31 -11.54 3.96 -0.14
N SER A 32 -12.06 4.12 1.09
CA SER A 32 -13.04 5.15 1.43
C SER A 32 -12.45 6.55 1.62
N MET A 33 -11.12 6.69 1.71
CA MET A 33 -10.44 7.97 1.80
C MET A 33 -10.17 8.50 0.40
N GLU A 34 -10.93 9.52 -0.01
CA GLU A 34 -10.75 10.15 -1.32
C GLU A 34 -9.34 10.74 -1.45
N ASP A 35 -8.75 10.57 -2.65
CA ASP A 35 -7.43 11.04 -3.03
C ASP A 35 -6.23 10.56 -2.20
N LEU A 36 -6.41 9.61 -1.27
CA LEU A 36 -5.30 9.03 -0.50
C LEU A 36 -4.98 7.62 -0.99
N GLU A 37 -3.70 7.27 -0.99
CA GLU A 37 -3.22 5.93 -1.30
C GLU A 37 -2.04 5.55 -0.42
N ILE A 38 -1.91 4.25 -0.15
CA ILE A 38 -0.78 3.69 0.58
C ILE A 38 0.41 3.50 -0.37
N CYS A 39 1.57 4.01 0.04
CA CYS A 39 2.80 3.96 -0.72
C CYS A 39 4.00 3.81 0.21
N TYR A 40 5.20 3.78 -0.35
CA TYR A 40 6.45 3.74 0.42
C TYR A 40 7.49 4.71 -0.16
N LEU A 41 8.47 5.07 0.67
CA LEU A 41 9.53 6.00 0.30
C LEU A 41 10.87 5.29 0.06
N ASN A 42 11.72 5.90 -0.76
CA ASN A 42 13.17 5.59 -0.85
C ASN A 42 13.50 4.09 -1.03
N ASP A 43 12.67 3.37 -1.78
CA ASP A 43 12.84 1.93 -2.03
C ASP A 43 12.72 1.03 -0.78
N ASP A 44 12.16 1.52 0.34
CA ASP A 44 11.87 0.71 1.52
C ASP A 44 10.37 0.36 1.63
N PRO A 45 9.94 -0.80 1.10
CA PRO A 45 8.54 -1.20 1.15
C PRO A 45 8.05 -1.57 2.56
N THR A 46 8.94 -1.64 3.56
CA THR A 46 8.59 -2.05 4.93
C THR A 46 8.05 -0.92 5.80
N GLU A 47 8.15 0.32 5.32
CA GLU A 47 7.63 1.53 5.97
C GLU A 47 6.47 2.14 5.15
N PRO A 48 5.26 1.58 5.23
CA PRO A 48 4.11 2.12 4.52
C PRO A 48 3.71 3.50 5.05
N VAL A 49 3.37 4.40 4.13
CA VAL A 49 2.82 5.72 4.43
C VAL A 49 1.53 5.95 3.65
N LEU A 50 0.64 6.76 4.22
CA LEU A 50 -0.57 7.23 3.53
C LEU A 50 -0.29 8.62 2.94
N MET A 51 -0.50 8.77 1.64
CA MET A 51 -0.16 10.01 0.93
C MET A 51 -1.22 10.38 -0.09
N HIS A 52 -1.35 11.68 -0.35
CA HIS A 52 -2.22 12.18 -1.40
C HIS A 52 -1.72 11.73 -2.79
N ILE A 53 -2.63 11.28 -3.64
CA ILE A 53 -2.31 10.69 -4.95
C ILE A 53 -1.58 11.69 -5.87
N GLN A 54 -1.93 12.98 -5.79
CA GLN A 54 -1.20 14.04 -6.51
C GLN A 54 0.26 14.17 -6.06
N THR A 55 0.55 13.96 -4.78
CA THR A 55 1.93 14.01 -4.26
C THR A 55 2.74 12.83 -4.77
N ILE A 56 2.14 11.63 -4.80
CA ILE A 56 2.75 10.42 -5.36
C ILE A 56 3.07 10.64 -6.84
N HIS A 57 2.13 11.17 -7.61
CA HIS A 57 2.33 11.46 -9.03
C HIS A 57 3.31 12.62 -9.29
N GLY A 58 3.42 13.57 -8.35
CA GLY A 58 4.34 14.71 -8.45
C GLY A 58 5.82 14.32 -8.26
N ASP A 59 6.10 13.25 -7.53
CA ASP A 59 7.47 12.75 -7.29
C ASP A 59 7.53 11.21 -7.29
N PRO A 60 7.45 10.57 -8.47
CA PRO A 60 7.40 9.11 -8.60
C PRO A 60 8.74 8.41 -8.30
N PHE A 61 9.83 9.18 -8.12
CA PHE A 61 11.13 8.64 -7.72
C PHE A 61 11.23 8.51 -6.20
N LYS A 62 10.57 9.41 -5.46
CA LYS A 62 10.49 9.38 -4.01
C LYS A 62 9.39 8.45 -3.51
N PHE A 63 8.21 8.51 -4.13
CA PHE A 63 7.04 7.73 -3.71
C PHE A 63 6.78 6.58 -4.68
N ARG A 64 6.65 5.37 -4.13
CA ARG A 64 6.34 4.17 -4.92
C ARG A 64 5.09 3.48 -4.42
N LEU A 65 4.25 3.06 -5.36
CA LEU A 65 3.06 2.30 -5.09
C LEU A 65 3.40 0.82 -4.90
N TYR A 66 2.68 0.17 -4.00
CA TYR A 66 2.74 -1.28 -3.88
C TYR A 66 2.04 -1.95 -5.06
N PRO A 67 2.51 -3.11 -5.52
CA PRO A 67 1.79 -3.89 -6.52
C PRO A 67 0.41 -4.30 -5.97
N ALA A 68 -0.62 -4.17 -6.82
CA ALA A 68 -1.83 -4.96 -6.66
C ALA A 68 -1.45 -6.45 -6.69
N GLN A 69 -2.19 -7.32 -6.00
CA GLN A 69 -1.87 -8.76 -5.93
C GLN A 69 -1.39 -9.28 -7.28
N TYR A 70 -0.23 -9.95 -7.29
CA TYR A 70 0.31 -10.58 -8.49
C TYR A 70 -0.67 -11.68 -8.91
N GLU A 71 -1.51 -11.41 -9.90
CA GLU A 71 -2.09 -12.48 -10.72
C GLU A 71 -0.92 -13.10 -11.50
N PRO A 72 -0.58 -14.38 -11.28
CA PRO A 72 0.34 -15.06 -12.17
C PRO A 72 -0.28 -15.04 -13.57
N GLN A 73 0.41 -14.43 -14.53
CA GLN A 73 0.04 -14.55 -15.95
C GLN A 73 -0.01 -16.04 -16.29
N THR A 74 -1.22 -16.55 -16.51
CA THR A 74 -1.49 -17.90 -17.02
C THR A 74 -1.13 -18.02 -18.48
#